data_AF-A0A0L0MIV7-F1
#
_entry.id   AF-A0A0L0MIV7-F1
#
_cell.length_a   1.000
_cell.length_b   1.000
_cell.length_c   1.000
_cell.angle_alpha   90.00
_cell.angle_beta   90.00
_cell.angle_gamma   90.00
#
_symmetry.space_group_name_H-M   'P 1'
#
loop_
_entity.id
_entity.type
_entity.pdbx_description
1 polymer ?
#
loop_
_entity_poly.entity_id
_entity_poly.type
_entity_poly.pdbx_seq_one_letter_code
_entity_poly.pdbx_strand_id
1 'polypeptide(L)'
;MRGWTPLVGVQFEYSLVERSAERELLPMAESLGLAALLWSPLAGGLLTGKYRVGEKGRLEGMGRVIRTEKTAHDTQIVDAVLLATKELGRTPAEVALAWTRERARRASTAVIPIIGPRTVEQLDNNLSALDIAFPDELYDRLDQVSSINLGVPFEVNLETYPKLLGGDLSRVDVPITKAI
;
A
#
# COMPACT_ATOMS: atom_id res chain seq x y z
N MET A 1 -26.67 -20.17 -11.44
CA MET A 1 -26.28 -18.75 -11.18
C MET A 1 -27.22 -17.82 -11.94
N ARG A 2 -27.60 -16.66 -11.39
CA ARG A 2 -28.69 -15.77 -11.91
C ARG A 2 -28.35 -14.99 -13.21
N GLY A 3 -27.26 -15.30 -13.90
CA GLY A 3 -26.87 -14.64 -15.16
C GLY A 3 -26.46 -13.17 -15.04
N TRP A 4 -26.05 -12.72 -13.85
CA TRP A 4 -25.62 -11.34 -13.63
C TRP A 4 -24.23 -11.07 -14.17
N THR A 5 -23.95 -9.82 -14.52
CA THR A 5 -22.62 -9.36 -14.91
C THR A 5 -21.60 -9.69 -13.81
N PRO A 6 -20.46 -10.32 -14.14
CA PRO A 6 -19.44 -10.65 -13.16
C PRO A 6 -18.80 -9.39 -12.58
N LEU A 7 -18.43 -9.44 -11.31
CA LEU A 7 -17.52 -8.47 -10.73
C LEU A 7 -16.11 -8.77 -11.26
N VAL A 8 -15.42 -7.73 -11.72
CA VAL A 8 -14.06 -7.85 -12.30
C VAL A 8 -13.02 -7.06 -11.50
N GLY A 9 -13.46 -6.22 -10.56
CA GLY A 9 -12.55 -5.43 -9.75
C GLY A 9 -13.24 -4.72 -8.59
N VAL A 10 -12.40 -4.26 -7.68
CA VAL A 10 -12.75 -3.52 -6.47
C VAL A 10 -11.84 -2.31 -6.34
N GLN A 11 -12.32 -1.25 -5.71
CA GLN A 11 -11.56 -0.01 -5.56
C GLN A 11 -11.56 0.45 -4.09
N PHE A 12 -10.38 0.71 -3.53
CA PHE A 12 -10.20 1.12 -2.12
C PHE A 12 -8.95 1.98 -1.92
N GLU A 13 -8.84 2.64 -0.77
CA GLU A 13 -7.67 3.45 -0.43
C GLU A 13 -6.49 2.53 -0.20
N TYR A 14 -5.33 2.87 -0.74
CA TYR A 14 -4.11 2.16 -0.41
C TYR A 14 -2.88 3.03 -0.63
N SER A 15 -2.00 3.10 0.36
CA SER A 15 -0.72 3.80 0.31
C SER A 15 0.18 3.33 1.45
N LEU A 16 1.42 3.82 1.51
CA LEU A 16 2.30 3.53 2.66
C LEU A 16 1.69 3.94 4.02
N VAL A 17 0.82 4.94 4.08
CA VAL A 17 0.14 5.33 5.35
C VAL A 17 -1.28 4.76 5.46
N GLU A 18 -1.74 4.01 4.46
CA GLU A 18 -3.05 3.37 4.49
C GLU A 18 -2.99 1.95 3.99
N ARG A 19 -2.91 1.00 4.92
CA ARG A 19 -2.76 -0.42 4.60
C ARG A 19 -3.89 -1.28 5.19
N SER A 20 -5.01 -0.71 5.63
CA SER A 20 -6.13 -1.49 6.20
C SER A 20 -6.70 -2.53 5.24
N ALA A 21 -6.61 -2.28 3.93
CA ALA A 21 -7.02 -3.23 2.90
C ALA A 21 -6.22 -4.56 2.94
N GLU A 22 -5.04 -4.60 3.57
CA GLU A 22 -4.27 -5.85 3.74
C GLU A 22 -4.95 -6.86 4.65
N ARG A 23 -5.86 -6.41 5.52
CA ARG A 23 -6.59 -7.32 6.41
C ARG A 23 -7.44 -8.29 5.61
N GLU A 24 -8.23 -7.78 4.67
CA GLU A 24 -9.26 -8.59 4.00
C GLU A 24 -9.42 -8.25 2.53
N LEU A 25 -9.38 -6.96 2.15
CA LEU A 25 -9.75 -6.53 0.81
C LEU A 25 -8.75 -6.94 -0.27
N LEU A 26 -7.46 -6.77 -0.01
CA LEU A 26 -6.38 -7.20 -0.91
C LEU A 26 -6.32 -8.73 -1.00
N PRO A 27 -6.26 -9.49 0.13
CA PRO A 27 -6.30 -10.95 0.07
C PRO A 27 -7.55 -11.51 -0.64
N MET A 28 -8.71 -10.89 -0.43
CA MET A 28 -9.94 -11.27 -1.11
C MET A 28 -9.88 -10.98 -2.61
N ALA A 29 -9.37 -9.81 -3.02
CA ALA A 29 -9.20 -9.49 -4.44
C ALA A 29 -8.26 -10.49 -5.13
N GLU A 30 -7.16 -10.86 -4.48
CA GLU A 30 -6.23 -11.87 -4.97
C GLU A 30 -6.87 -13.26 -5.07
N SER A 31 -7.55 -13.71 -4.01
CA SER A 31 -8.23 -15.00 -3.95
C SER A 31 -9.34 -15.15 -5.01
N LEU A 32 -10.08 -14.07 -5.27
CA LEU A 32 -11.18 -14.05 -6.23
C LEU A 32 -10.75 -13.66 -7.66
N GLY A 33 -9.47 -13.36 -7.90
CA GLY A 33 -8.96 -12.91 -9.19
C GLY A 33 -9.57 -11.57 -9.64
N LEU A 34 -9.94 -10.71 -8.69
CA LEU A 34 -10.47 -9.37 -8.95
C LEU A 34 -9.32 -8.38 -9.10
N ALA A 35 -9.42 -7.45 -10.04
CA ALA A 35 -8.49 -6.33 -10.11
C ALA A 35 -8.69 -5.39 -8.90
N ALA A 36 -7.61 -4.98 -8.24
CA ALA A 36 -7.63 -4.01 -7.16
C ALA A 36 -7.19 -2.63 -7.66
N LEU A 37 -8.09 -1.65 -7.66
CA LEU A 37 -7.80 -0.27 -8.03
C LEU A 37 -7.54 0.56 -6.77
N LEU A 38 -6.36 1.14 -6.67
CA LEU A 38 -5.87 1.78 -5.44
C LEU A 38 -6.00 3.30 -5.57
N TRP A 39 -6.93 3.92 -4.83
CA TRP A 39 -7.04 5.38 -4.82
C TRP A 39 -6.19 6.01 -3.71
N SER A 40 -5.80 7.27 -3.92
CA SER A 40 -4.88 8.03 -3.04
C SER A 40 -3.53 7.35 -2.73
N PRO A 41 -2.76 6.88 -3.73
CA PRO A 41 -1.45 6.27 -3.46
C PRO A 41 -0.43 7.22 -2.80
N LEU A 42 -0.65 8.54 -2.92
CA LEU A 42 0.14 9.58 -2.24
C LEU A 42 -0.49 10.07 -0.92
N ALA A 43 -1.54 9.41 -0.41
CA ALA A 43 -2.26 9.78 0.80
C ALA A 43 -2.69 11.25 0.83
N GLY A 44 -3.24 11.71 -0.29
CA GLY A 44 -3.65 13.11 -0.44
C GLY A 44 -2.50 14.13 -0.44
N GLY A 45 -1.26 13.68 -0.62
CA GLY A 45 -0.06 14.50 -0.60
C GLY A 45 0.75 14.38 0.69
N LEU A 46 0.32 13.57 1.67
CA LEU A 46 1.06 13.39 2.93
C LEU A 46 2.45 12.79 2.66
N LEU A 47 2.52 11.78 1.80
CA LEU A 47 3.76 11.11 1.43
C LEU A 47 4.72 11.99 0.63
N THR A 48 4.31 13.20 0.21
CA THR A 48 5.22 14.15 -0.43
C THR A 48 6.01 14.99 0.58
N GLY A 49 5.70 14.90 1.87
CA GLY A 49 6.31 15.72 2.93
C GLY A 49 5.93 17.21 2.89
N LYS A 50 5.11 17.63 1.92
CA LYS A 50 4.85 19.04 1.65
C LYS A 50 4.15 19.79 2.79
N TYR A 51 3.37 19.08 3.61
CA TYR A 51 2.71 19.68 4.76
C TYR A 51 3.70 20.09 5.86
N ARG A 52 4.88 19.46 5.92
CA ARG A 52 5.95 19.84 6.85
C ARG A 52 6.61 21.18 6.50
N VAL A 53 6.51 21.60 5.23
CA VAL A 53 7.00 22.89 4.73
C VAL A 53 5.89 23.93 4.57
N GLY A 54 4.69 23.66 5.11
CA GLY A 54 3.57 24.59 5.10
C GLY A 54 2.80 24.68 3.77
N GLU A 55 3.06 23.78 2.83
CA GLU A 55 2.31 23.72 1.57
C GLU A 55 0.93 23.11 1.75
N LYS A 56 -0.02 23.57 0.92
CA LYS A 56 -1.40 23.09 0.92
C LYS A 56 -1.63 21.93 -0.04
N GLY A 57 -2.62 21.10 0.26
CA GLY A 57 -2.87 19.86 -0.49
C GLY A 57 -4.30 19.61 -0.93
N ARG A 58 -4.49 18.52 -1.69
CA ARG A 58 -5.80 18.13 -2.24
C ARG A 58 -6.85 17.99 -1.14
N LEU A 59 -6.45 17.43 0.00
CA LEU A 59 -7.35 17.14 1.11
C LEU A 59 -7.76 18.40 1.89
N GLU A 60 -6.91 19.43 1.96
CA GLU A 60 -7.29 20.71 2.57
C GLU A 60 -8.34 21.46 1.75
N GLY A 61 -8.19 21.52 0.42
CA GLY A 61 -9.13 22.22 -0.46
C GLY A 61 -10.53 21.61 -0.52
N MET A 62 -10.69 20.35 -0.09
CA MET A 62 -11.98 19.66 -0.05
C MET A 62 -12.70 19.77 1.32
N GLY A 63 -12.16 20.53 2.27
CA GLY A 63 -12.69 20.57 3.65
C GLY A 63 -12.64 19.19 4.35
N ARG A 64 -11.91 18.26 3.76
CA ARG A 64 -11.79 16.85 4.14
C ARG A 64 -10.31 16.54 4.27
N VAL A 65 -9.68 17.17 5.26
CA VAL A 65 -8.32 16.80 5.70
C VAL A 65 -8.40 15.38 6.28
N ILE A 66 -8.46 14.37 5.41
CA ILE A 66 -8.68 12.98 5.79
C ILE A 66 -7.38 12.40 6.37
N ARG A 67 -6.21 12.81 5.84
CA ARG A 67 -4.89 12.36 6.30
C ARG A 67 -3.94 13.53 6.52
N THR A 68 -3.68 13.81 7.79
CA THR A 68 -2.51 14.56 8.24
C THR A 68 -1.59 13.59 8.95
N GLU A 69 -0.35 14.00 9.14
CA GLU A 69 0.60 13.31 10.02
C GLU A 69 0.08 13.42 11.46
N LYS A 70 -0.74 12.45 11.92
CA LYS A 70 -1.46 12.51 13.20
C LYS A 70 -0.80 11.66 14.27
N THR A 71 -0.15 10.58 13.86
CA THR A 71 0.43 9.58 14.75
C THR A 71 1.94 9.51 14.58
N ALA A 72 2.63 8.99 15.60
CA ALA A 72 4.07 8.71 15.48
C ALA A 72 4.38 7.72 14.35
N HIS A 73 3.46 6.82 14.03
CA HIS A 73 3.58 5.88 12.91
C HIS A 73 3.53 6.61 11.56
N ASP A 74 2.60 7.54 11.37
CA ASP A 74 2.56 8.40 10.18
C ASP A 74 3.88 9.16 10.00
N THR A 75 4.42 9.72 11.09
CA THR A 75 5.71 10.42 11.09
C THR A 75 6.84 9.52 10.64
N GLN A 76 6.93 8.31 11.21
CA GLN A 76 7.97 7.34 10.84
C GLN A 76 7.90 6.93 9.37
N ILE A 77 6.69 6.78 8.83
CA ILE A 77 6.49 6.44 7.41
C ILE A 77 6.94 7.59 6.52
N VAL A 78 6.54 8.83 6.82
CA VAL A 78 6.96 10.01 6.05
C VAL A 78 8.48 10.17 6.14
N ASP A 79 9.09 10.00 7.31
CA ASP A 79 10.54 10.05 7.49
C ASP A 79 11.25 8.99 6.64
N ALA A 80 10.75 7.76 6.63
CA ALA A 80 11.33 6.68 5.85
C ALA A 80 11.26 6.95 4.33
N VAL A 81 10.16 7.53 3.84
CA VAL A 81 10.04 7.96 2.44
C VAL A 81 11.02 9.09 2.12
N LEU A 82 11.14 10.09 2.99
CA LEU A 82 12.10 11.19 2.82
C LEU A 82 13.56 10.76 2.97
N LEU A 83 13.84 9.64 3.62
CA LEU A 83 15.17 9.03 3.63
C LEU A 83 15.43 8.28 2.33
N ALA A 84 14.46 7.49 1.86
CA ALA A 84 14.54 6.74 0.62
C ALA A 84 14.77 7.62 -0.62
N THR A 85 14.30 8.87 -0.60
CA THR A 85 14.56 9.86 -1.67
C THR A 85 16.05 10.14 -1.85
N LYS A 86 16.81 10.18 -0.74
CA LYS A 86 18.26 10.42 -0.75
C LYS A 86 19.02 9.23 -1.33
N GLU A 87 18.53 8.02 -1.09
CA GLU A 87 19.13 6.78 -1.59
C GLU A 87 18.86 6.58 -3.08
N LEU A 88 17.63 6.90 -3.53
CA LEU A 88 17.23 6.70 -4.93
C LEU A 88 17.53 7.91 -5.82
N GLY A 89 17.79 9.09 -5.25
CA GLY A 89 17.90 10.34 -6.02
C GLY A 89 16.57 10.73 -6.68
N ARG A 90 15.45 10.48 -5.99
CA ARG A 90 14.08 10.64 -6.52
C ARG A 90 13.22 11.50 -5.60
N THR A 91 12.14 12.05 -6.14
CA THR A 91 11.16 12.79 -5.35
C THR A 91 10.34 11.86 -4.44
N PRO A 92 9.79 12.36 -3.33
CA PRO A 92 8.98 11.54 -2.43
C PRO A 92 7.75 10.91 -3.12
N ALA A 93 7.15 11.63 -4.07
CA ALA A 93 6.02 11.13 -4.85
C ALA A 93 6.42 9.95 -5.74
N GLU A 94 7.56 10.06 -6.44
CA GLU A 94 8.10 8.95 -7.24
C GLU A 94 8.40 7.73 -6.38
N VAL A 95 9.00 7.91 -5.19
CA VAL A 95 9.29 6.81 -4.26
C VAL A 95 8.01 6.09 -3.81
N ALA A 96 7.00 6.83 -3.36
CA ALA A 96 5.74 6.25 -2.90
C ALA A 96 4.98 5.51 -4.02
N LEU A 97 4.98 6.08 -5.24
CA LEU A 97 4.36 5.43 -6.41
C LEU A 97 5.15 4.21 -6.87
N ALA A 98 6.48 4.27 -6.85
CA ALA A 98 7.32 3.13 -7.20
C ALA A 98 7.19 1.99 -6.21
N TRP A 99 7.10 2.26 -4.91
CA TRP A 99 6.77 1.25 -3.91
C TRP A 99 5.40 0.61 -4.18
N THR A 100 4.37 1.41 -4.51
CA THR A 100 3.03 0.90 -4.81
C THR A 100 3.03 0.02 -6.07
N ARG A 101 3.83 0.38 -7.09
CA ARG A 101 4.03 -0.46 -8.28
C ARG A 101 4.77 -1.74 -7.94
N GLU A 102 5.80 -1.67 -7.13
CA GLU A 102 6.57 -2.85 -6.73
C GLU A 102 5.69 -3.84 -5.95
N ARG A 103 4.80 -3.33 -5.09
CA ARG A 103 3.75 -4.14 -4.48
C ARG A 103 2.84 -4.78 -5.52
N ALA A 104 2.39 -4.03 -6.51
CA ALA A 104 1.56 -4.56 -7.58
C ALA A 104 2.26 -5.66 -8.39
N ARG A 105 3.58 -5.54 -8.61
CA ARG A 105 4.41 -6.57 -9.26
C ARG A 105 4.46 -7.87 -8.45
N ARG A 106 4.37 -7.77 -7.13
CA ARG A 106 4.35 -8.91 -6.19
C ARG A 106 2.96 -9.49 -5.97
N ALA A 107 1.88 -8.83 -6.42
CA ALA A 107 0.53 -9.32 -6.20
C ALA A 107 0.17 -10.46 -7.17
N SER A 108 -0.69 -11.37 -6.74
CA SER A 108 -1.18 -12.47 -7.57
C SER A 108 -2.33 -12.08 -8.53
N THR A 109 -2.87 -10.87 -8.37
CA THR A 109 -3.90 -10.26 -9.24
C THR A 109 -3.45 -8.89 -9.76
N ALA A 110 -4.19 -8.31 -10.70
CA ALA A 110 -3.94 -6.97 -11.18
C ALA A 110 -4.17 -5.94 -10.05
N VAL A 111 -3.12 -5.21 -9.66
CA VAL A 111 -3.18 -4.10 -8.70
C VAL A 111 -2.78 -2.82 -9.42
N ILE A 112 -3.67 -1.84 -9.46
CA ILE A 112 -3.54 -0.66 -10.33
C ILE A 112 -3.69 0.62 -9.50
N PRO A 113 -2.60 1.39 -9.26
CA PRO A 113 -2.70 2.67 -8.59
C PRO A 113 -3.37 3.73 -9.47
N ILE A 114 -4.31 4.47 -8.90
CA ILE A 114 -4.97 5.61 -9.55
C ILE A 114 -4.25 6.89 -9.14
N ILE A 115 -3.55 7.49 -10.10
CA ILE A 115 -2.93 8.81 -9.94
C ILE A 115 -3.89 9.92 -10.37
N GLY A 116 -3.79 11.08 -9.72
CA GLY A 116 -4.65 12.24 -10.00
C GLY A 116 -3.86 13.55 -10.07
N PRO A 117 -2.97 13.73 -11.08
CA PRO A 117 -2.24 14.97 -11.28
C PRO A 117 -3.19 16.10 -11.74
N ARG A 118 -2.87 17.34 -11.37
CA ARG A 118 -3.61 18.55 -11.80
C ARG A 118 -2.87 19.34 -12.86
N THR A 119 -1.59 19.04 -13.07
CA THR A 119 -0.73 19.65 -14.06
C THR A 119 -0.01 18.56 -14.84
N VAL A 120 0.45 18.89 -16.04
CA VAL A 120 1.26 17.98 -16.86
C VAL A 120 2.55 17.61 -16.13
N GLU A 121 3.20 18.58 -15.49
CA GLU A 121 4.39 18.34 -14.67
C GLU A 121 4.15 17.32 -13.54
N GLN A 122 2.99 17.37 -12.87
CA GLN A 122 2.64 16.35 -11.87
C GLN A 122 2.39 14.97 -12.51
N LEU A 123 1.84 14.94 -13.73
CA LEU A 123 1.66 13.69 -14.46
C LEU A 123 3.02 13.10 -14.82
N ASP A 124 3.92 13.89 -15.40
CA ASP A 124 5.27 13.47 -15.77
C ASP A 124 6.04 12.95 -14.54
N ASN A 125 6.03 13.71 -13.44
CA ASN A 125 6.66 13.28 -12.19
C ASN A 125 6.07 11.98 -11.63
N ASN A 126 4.75 11.77 -11.74
CA ASN A 126 4.14 10.52 -11.31
C ASN A 126 4.53 9.34 -12.23
N LEU A 127 4.65 9.59 -13.53
CA LEU A 127 5.02 8.56 -14.53
C LEU A 127 6.50 8.20 -14.46
N SER A 128 7.39 9.13 -14.08
CA SER A 128 8.82 8.87 -13.81
C SER A 128 9.04 7.78 -12.76
N ALA A 129 8.04 7.50 -11.91
CA ALA A 129 8.09 6.37 -11.01
C ALA A 129 8.32 5.05 -11.76
N LEU A 130 7.79 4.88 -12.98
CA LEU A 130 7.89 3.67 -13.80
C LEU A 130 9.35 3.27 -14.10
N ASP A 131 10.25 4.24 -14.16
CA ASP A 131 11.67 4.02 -14.48
C ASP A 131 12.51 3.60 -13.26
N ILE A 132 11.90 3.51 -12.07
CA ILE A 132 12.61 3.15 -10.85
C ILE A 132 12.67 1.63 -10.70
N ALA A 133 13.86 1.05 -10.83
CA ALA A 133 14.11 -0.29 -10.30
C ALA A 133 14.13 -0.20 -8.77
N PHE A 134 13.09 -0.68 -8.10
CA PHE A 134 12.93 -0.53 -6.66
C PHE A 134 13.68 -1.66 -5.94
N PRO A 135 14.74 -1.39 -5.16
CA PRO A 135 15.52 -2.44 -4.50
C PRO A 135 14.67 -3.22 -3.49
N ASP A 136 14.88 -4.53 -3.42
CA ASP A 136 14.15 -5.42 -2.50
C ASP A 136 14.31 -4.97 -1.03
N GLU A 137 15.53 -4.67 -0.61
CA GLU A 137 15.82 -4.21 0.75
C GLU A 137 15.09 -2.89 1.09
N LEU A 138 14.96 -2.00 0.10
CA LEU A 138 14.24 -0.74 0.27
C LEU A 138 12.74 -0.97 0.33
N TYR A 139 12.22 -1.87 -0.52
CA TYR A 139 10.82 -2.30 -0.46
C TYR A 139 10.50 -2.86 0.91
N ASP A 140 11.29 -3.80 1.41
CA ASP A 140 11.08 -4.48 2.68
C ASP A 140 11.15 -3.49 3.85
N ARG A 141 12.08 -2.53 3.82
CA ARG A 141 12.17 -1.50 4.87
C ARG A 141 10.94 -0.60 4.88
N LEU A 142 10.47 -0.14 3.71
CA LEU A 142 9.27 0.69 3.61
C LEU A 142 8.00 -0.10 3.94
N ASP A 143 7.93 -1.37 3.55
CA ASP A 143 6.84 -2.27 3.91
C ASP A 143 6.83 -2.53 5.42
N GLN A 144 7.99 -2.80 6.04
CA GLN A 144 8.06 -3.04 7.48
C GLN A 144 7.67 -1.81 8.30
N VAL A 145 8.19 -0.63 7.98
CA VAL A 145 7.87 0.61 8.74
C VAL A 145 6.40 1.01 8.57
N SER A 146 5.79 0.71 7.42
CA SER A 146 4.38 1.02 7.17
C SER A 146 3.39 -0.06 7.62
N SER A 147 3.88 -1.22 8.06
CA SER A 147 3.03 -2.35 8.44
C SER A 147 1.98 -1.95 9.48
N ILE A 148 0.80 -2.55 9.37
CA ILE A 148 -0.32 -2.31 10.29
C ILE A 148 -0.54 -3.51 11.19
N ASN A 149 -1.13 -3.25 12.35
CA ASN A 149 -1.76 -4.32 13.11
C ASN A 149 -3.00 -4.82 12.37
N LEU A 150 -3.05 -6.11 12.06
CA LEU A 150 -4.19 -6.75 11.38
C LEU A 150 -5.41 -6.94 12.30
N GLY A 151 -5.20 -7.00 13.61
CA GLY A 151 -6.24 -7.16 14.62
C GLY A 151 -6.88 -8.55 14.63
N VAL A 152 -8.04 -8.67 15.27
CA VAL A 152 -8.85 -9.90 15.29
C VAL A 152 -9.48 -10.16 13.91
N PRO A 153 -9.49 -11.41 13.39
CA PRO A 153 -9.05 -12.65 14.05
C PRO A 153 -7.56 -13.00 13.85
N PHE A 154 -6.79 -12.22 13.09
CA PHE A 154 -5.39 -12.53 12.76
C PHE A 154 -4.51 -12.71 14.00
N GLU A 155 -4.59 -11.81 14.97
CA GLU A 155 -3.81 -11.89 16.21
C GLU A 155 -4.14 -13.16 17.02
N VAL A 156 -5.44 -13.41 17.22
CA VAL A 156 -5.92 -14.59 17.94
C VAL A 156 -5.49 -15.86 17.23
N ASN A 157 -5.57 -15.89 15.90
CA ASN A 157 -5.15 -17.03 15.10
C ASN A 157 -3.64 -17.29 15.23
N LEU A 158 -2.80 -16.25 15.16
CA LEU A 158 -1.34 -16.38 15.33
C LEU A 158 -0.97 -16.95 16.72
N GLU A 159 -1.66 -16.53 17.78
CA GLU A 159 -1.43 -17.07 19.12
C GLU A 159 -1.93 -18.51 19.30
N THR A 160 -2.97 -18.88 18.56
CA THR A 160 -3.70 -20.14 18.76
C THR A 160 -3.23 -21.25 17.83
N TYR A 161 -2.77 -20.93 16.62
CA TYR A 161 -2.32 -21.92 15.63
C TYR A 161 -1.26 -22.89 16.18
N PRO A 162 -0.18 -22.44 16.84
CA PRO A 162 0.82 -23.37 17.37
C PRO A 162 0.23 -24.37 18.37
N LYS A 163 -0.79 -23.97 19.14
CA LYS A 163 -1.44 -24.81 20.16
C LYS A 163 -2.44 -25.80 19.54
N LEU A 164 -3.26 -25.35 18.59
CA LEU A 164 -4.24 -26.19 17.90
C LEU A 164 -3.59 -27.29 17.07
N LEU A 165 -2.39 -27.04 16.56
CA LEU A 165 -1.67 -27.93 15.65
C LEU A 165 -0.70 -28.86 16.38
N GLY A 166 -0.84 -29.01 17.71
CA GLY A 166 0.03 -29.87 18.51
C GLY A 166 1.49 -29.41 18.57
N GLY A 167 1.77 -28.14 18.27
CA GLY A 167 3.10 -27.54 18.29
C GLY A 167 3.93 -27.72 17.01
N ASP A 168 3.42 -28.43 16.00
CA ASP A 168 4.16 -28.75 14.78
C ASP A 168 3.47 -28.16 13.54
N LEU A 169 3.87 -26.92 13.20
CA LEU A 169 3.35 -26.20 12.03
C LEU A 169 3.72 -26.87 10.69
N SER A 170 4.70 -27.79 10.67
CA SER A 170 5.07 -28.52 9.45
C SER A 170 4.01 -29.54 9.00
N ARG A 171 3.04 -29.83 9.86
CA ARG A 171 1.95 -30.79 9.62
C ARG A 171 0.67 -30.16 9.09
N VAL A 172 0.71 -28.87 8.77
CA VAL A 172 -0.45 -28.15 8.23
C VAL A 172 -0.21 -27.83 6.77
N ASP A 173 -1.11 -28.35 5.94
CA ASP A 173 -1.31 -27.86 4.60
C ASP A 173 -1.88 -26.44 4.69
N VAL A 174 -0.99 -25.45 4.68
CA VAL A 174 -1.40 -24.07 4.47
C VAL A 174 -2.07 -23.97 3.09
N PRO A 175 -3.08 -23.11 2.91
CA PRO A 175 -3.61 -22.84 1.58
C PRO A 175 -2.46 -22.57 0.63
N ILE A 176 -2.50 -23.18 -0.56
CA ILE A 176 -1.50 -22.93 -1.61
C ILE A 176 -1.70 -21.48 -2.05
N THR A 177 -1.10 -20.53 -1.34
CA THR A 177 -0.75 -19.24 -1.91
C THR A 177 0.34 -19.57 -2.91
N LYS A 178 0.10 -19.29 -4.20
CA LYS A 178 1.13 -19.46 -5.21
C LYS A 178 2.36 -18.68 -4.74
N ALA A 179 3.44 -19.39 -4.45
CA ALA A 179 4.74 -18.76 -4.27
C ALA A 179 5.04 -17.95 -5.52
N ILE A 180 5.37 -16.68 -5.32
CA ILE A 180 5.79 -15.73 -6.35
C ILE A 180 7.24 -16.02 -6.70
#